data_AF-M5WTQ0-F1
#
_entry.id   AF-M5WTQ0-F1
#
_cell.length_a   1.000
_cell.length_b   1.000
_cell.length_c   1.000
_cell.angle_alpha   90.00
_cell.angle_beta   90.00
_cell.angle_gamma   90.00
#
_symmetry.space_group_name_H-M   'P 1'
#
loop_
_entity.id
_entity.type
_entity.pdbx_description
1 polymer ?
#
loop_
_entity_poly.entity_id
_entity_poly.type
_entity_poly.pdbx_seq_one_letter_code
_entity_poly.pdbx_strand_id
1 'polypeptide(L)'
;MQKKASRRRRTTCRPNKRKLLHLPRQIQKRRKFLEEGLTPLVEKYWFQRYDLFSRYDEGIKMDEQGWYSVTPEKIAITHAKRCENATVIDCFAGVGGNAIQFASMCYHVVAIEIDPLKVDMAINNAKIYGVEDYIDFIVGDFFQLAPSLKGDVVFLSPPWGGPSYKWVKKFTLDLLKPKDGYAIFQAAQAITPNIIMFLPRNVDLLQVEELCWLSSPPLQVEIEENYVRSNLKGVTVYFGGTAASSQCGSS
;
A
#
# COMPACT_ATOMS: atom_id res chain seq x y z
N MET A 1 -36.81 -58.53 -41.62
CA MET A 1 -36.10 -57.26 -41.89
C MET A 1 -35.56 -56.71 -40.58
N GLN A 2 -34.27 -56.91 -40.27
CA GLN A 2 -33.62 -56.39 -39.07
C GLN A 2 -32.85 -55.10 -39.41
N LYS A 3 -33.16 -54.00 -38.71
CA LYS A 3 -32.42 -52.72 -38.84
C LYS A 3 -31.14 -52.78 -37.98
N LYS A 4 -29.97 -52.71 -38.63
CA LYS A 4 -28.66 -52.54 -37.96
C LYS A 4 -28.52 -51.10 -37.45
N ALA A 5 -28.33 -50.93 -36.15
CA ALA A 5 -27.98 -49.64 -35.54
C ALA A 5 -26.46 -49.41 -35.63
N SER A 6 -26.06 -48.32 -36.29
CA SER A 6 -24.68 -47.88 -36.43
C SER A 6 -24.21 -47.15 -35.15
N ARG A 7 -23.27 -47.76 -34.42
CA ARG A 7 -22.56 -47.14 -33.29
C ARG A 7 -21.52 -46.15 -33.83
N ARG A 8 -21.81 -44.84 -33.79
CA ARG A 8 -20.80 -43.79 -33.98
C ARG A 8 -19.87 -43.74 -32.77
N ARG A 9 -18.61 -44.13 -32.96
CA ARG A 9 -17.52 -43.91 -31.98
C ARG A 9 -17.29 -42.40 -31.83
N ARG A 10 -17.54 -41.84 -30.64
CA ARG A 10 -17.08 -40.49 -30.27
C ARG A 10 -15.57 -40.55 -30.06
N THR A 11 -14.82 -40.09 -31.03
CA THR A 11 -13.39 -39.78 -30.86
C THR A 11 -13.27 -38.53 -29.99
N THR A 12 -12.97 -38.71 -28.71
CA THR A 12 -12.54 -37.62 -27.84
C THR A 12 -11.13 -37.19 -28.25
N CYS A 13 -11.04 -36.18 -29.11
CA CYS A 13 -9.77 -35.50 -29.37
C CYS A 13 -9.29 -34.84 -28.07
N ARG A 14 -8.31 -35.46 -27.40
CA ARG A 14 -7.53 -34.77 -26.36
C ARG A 14 -6.83 -33.58 -27.01
N PRO A 15 -7.01 -32.34 -26.52
CA PRO A 15 -6.36 -31.19 -27.12
C PRO A 15 -4.84 -31.36 -27.04
N ASN A 16 -4.20 -31.21 -28.19
CA ASN A 16 -2.77 -31.40 -28.39
C ASN A 16 -1.99 -30.35 -27.58
N LYS A 17 -1.16 -30.78 -26.60
CA LYS A 17 -0.39 -29.90 -25.69
C LYS A 17 0.44 -28.83 -26.41
N ARG A 18 0.77 -29.04 -27.69
CA ARG A 18 1.54 -28.09 -28.53
C ARG A 18 0.77 -26.82 -28.92
N LYS A 19 -0.57 -26.81 -28.93
CA LYS A 19 -1.37 -25.58 -29.17
C LYS A 19 -1.48 -24.65 -27.95
N LEU A 20 -1.09 -25.11 -26.76
CA LEU A 20 -1.16 -24.32 -25.52
C LEU A 20 -0.02 -23.30 -25.37
N LEU A 21 1.05 -23.40 -26.16
CA LEU A 21 2.23 -22.54 -26.06
C LEU A 21 2.09 -21.17 -26.76
N HIS A 22 0.99 -20.92 -27.47
CA HIS A 22 0.78 -19.70 -28.27
C HIS A 22 -0.57 -19.02 -28.00
N LEU A 23 -1.08 -19.10 -26.77
CA LEU A 23 -2.16 -18.18 -26.40
C LEU A 23 -1.61 -16.75 -26.28
N PRO A 24 -2.32 -15.74 -26.81
CA PRO A 24 -2.00 -14.33 -26.56
C PRO A 24 -1.71 -14.07 -25.08
N ARG A 25 -0.66 -13.29 -24.78
CA ARG A 25 -0.22 -12.98 -23.39
C ARG A 25 -1.39 -12.54 -22.49
N GLN A 26 -2.37 -11.83 -23.02
CA GLN A 26 -3.57 -11.40 -22.28
C GLN A 26 -4.43 -12.58 -21.80
N ILE A 27 -4.63 -13.61 -22.63
CA ILE A 27 -5.45 -14.78 -22.27
C ILE A 27 -4.73 -15.61 -21.21
N GLN A 28 -3.39 -15.75 -21.31
CA GLN A 28 -2.59 -16.42 -20.28
C GLN A 28 -2.69 -15.70 -18.93
N LYS A 29 -2.61 -14.37 -18.91
CA LYS A 29 -2.76 -13.57 -17.68
C LYS A 29 -4.16 -13.69 -17.07
N ARG A 30 -5.22 -13.64 -17.88
CA ARG A 30 -6.60 -13.85 -17.41
C ARG A 30 -6.81 -15.24 -16.84
N ARG A 31 -6.17 -16.28 -17.41
CA ARG A 31 -6.24 -17.63 -16.86
C ARG A 31 -5.55 -17.72 -15.49
N LYS A 32 -4.35 -17.17 -15.35
CA LYS A 32 -3.63 -17.12 -14.05
C LYS A 32 -4.45 -16.37 -12.99
N PHE A 33 -5.06 -15.24 -13.35
CA PHE A 33 -5.97 -14.50 -12.46
C PHE A 33 -7.14 -15.35 -11.94
N LEU A 34 -7.79 -16.13 -12.83
CA LEU A 34 -8.88 -17.03 -12.45
C LEU A 34 -8.39 -18.23 -11.62
N GLU A 35 -7.20 -18.75 -11.90
CA GLU A 35 -6.57 -19.86 -11.15
C GLU A 35 -6.28 -19.45 -9.69
N GLU A 36 -6.00 -18.17 -9.43
CA GLU A 36 -5.77 -17.63 -8.07
C GLU A 36 -7.05 -17.29 -7.30
N GLY A 37 -8.24 -17.49 -7.90
CA GLY A 37 -9.52 -17.29 -7.21
C GLY A 37 -9.83 -15.82 -6.88
N LEU A 38 -9.19 -14.87 -7.57
CA LEU A 38 -9.35 -13.44 -7.31
C LEU A 38 -10.67 -12.88 -7.85
N THR A 39 -11.24 -11.90 -7.13
CA THR A 39 -12.50 -11.26 -7.49
C THR A 39 -12.30 -10.25 -8.62
N PRO A 40 -13.28 -10.03 -9.51
CA PRO A 40 -13.17 -9.00 -10.56
C PRO A 40 -12.85 -7.59 -10.04
N LEU A 41 -13.17 -7.31 -8.77
CA LEU A 41 -12.86 -6.03 -8.12
C LEU A 41 -11.35 -5.72 -8.12
N VAL A 42 -10.52 -6.77 -8.01
CA VAL A 42 -9.06 -6.63 -7.93
C VAL A 42 -8.33 -6.85 -9.26
N GLU A 43 -9.04 -7.18 -10.34
CA GLU A 43 -8.44 -7.53 -11.64
C GLU A 43 -7.46 -6.46 -12.15
N LYS A 44 -7.82 -5.17 -12.05
CA LYS A 44 -6.94 -4.08 -12.50
C LYS A 44 -5.64 -3.98 -11.67
N TYR A 45 -5.69 -4.34 -10.39
CA TYR A 45 -4.54 -4.30 -9.48
C TYR A 45 -3.65 -5.51 -9.69
N TRP A 46 -4.24 -6.69 -9.93
CA TRP A 46 -3.54 -7.90 -10.35
C TRP A 46 -2.63 -7.66 -11.57
N PHE A 47 -3.12 -6.94 -12.57
CA PHE A 47 -2.33 -6.60 -13.76
C PHE A 47 -1.17 -5.63 -13.48
N GLN A 48 -1.21 -4.93 -12.36
CA GLN A 48 -0.20 -4.00 -11.84
C GLN A 48 0.59 -4.60 -10.68
N ARG A 49 0.44 -5.88 -10.35
CA ARG A 49 1.02 -6.48 -9.14
C ARG A 49 2.53 -6.27 -8.97
N TYR A 50 3.29 -6.21 -10.06
CA TYR A 50 4.74 -5.93 -10.01
C TYR A 50 5.08 -4.45 -9.77
N ASP A 51 4.12 -3.54 -9.97
CA ASP A 51 4.24 -2.15 -9.50
C ASP A 51 3.88 -2.03 -8.00
N LEU A 52 3.15 -3.01 -7.44
CA LEU A 52 2.79 -3.07 -6.02
C LEU A 52 3.89 -3.76 -5.19
N PHE A 53 4.36 -4.90 -5.66
CA PHE A 53 5.50 -5.65 -5.13
C PHE A 53 6.31 -6.23 -6.29
N SER A 54 7.54 -5.78 -6.46
CA SER A 54 8.46 -6.30 -7.49
C SER A 54 8.70 -7.81 -7.33
N ARG A 55 8.71 -8.30 -6.09
CA ARG A 55 8.89 -9.71 -5.71
C ARG A 55 7.58 -10.49 -5.59
N TYR A 56 6.52 -10.05 -6.28
CA TYR A 56 5.17 -10.65 -6.16
C TYR A 56 5.15 -12.19 -6.28
N ASP A 57 5.81 -12.74 -7.31
CA ASP A 57 5.77 -14.18 -7.59
C ASP A 57 6.60 -15.02 -6.59
N GLU A 58 7.29 -14.41 -5.62
CA GLU A 58 8.07 -15.09 -4.59
C GLU A 58 7.24 -15.49 -3.36
N GLY A 59 5.92 -15.31 -3.42
CA GLY A 59 4.99 -15.74 -2.38
C GLY A 59 4.33 -14.60 -1.60
N ILE A 60 4.24 -13.41 -2.19
CA ILE A 60 3.57 -12.25 -1.57
C ILE A 60 2.11 -12.61 -1.27
N LYS A 61 1.65 -12.23 -0.08
CA LYS A 61 0.27 -12.43 0.38
C LYS A 61 -0.44 -11.09 0.48
N MET A 62 -1.65 -11.03 -0.06
CA MET A 62 -2.55 -9.89 0.03
C MET A 62 -3.99 -10.39 0.12
N ASP A 63 -4.80 -9.72 0.94
CA ASP A 63 -6.25 -9.83 0.92
C ASP A 63 -6.86 -8.89 -0.13
N GLU A 64 -8.19 -8.91 -0.28
CA GLU A 64 -8.90 -8.03 -1.21
C GLU A 64 -8.61 -6.54 -0.94
N GLN A 65 -8.51 -6.15 0.34
CA GLN A 65 -8.19 -4.79 0.73
C GLN A 65 -6.76 -4.38 0.36
N GLY A 66 -5.78 -5.25 0.62
CA GLY A 66 -4.38 -5.04 0.30
C GLY A 66 -4.17 -4.67 -1.16
N TRP A 67 -4.89 -5.30 -2.09
CA TRP A 67 -4.79 -5.01 -3.52
C TRP A 67 -5.03 -3.55 -3.90
N TYR A 68 -5.96 -2.87 -3.22
CA TYR A 68 -6.28 -1.48 -3.52
C TYR A 68 -5.74 -0.46 -2.52
N SER A 69 -5.24 -0.92 -1.37
CA SER A 69 -4.70 -0.07 -0.32
C SER A 69 -3.17 -0.05 -0.28
N VAL A 70 -2.48 -1.08 -0.77
CA VAL A 70 -1.01 -1.09 -0.73
C VAL A 70 -0.42 0.03 -1.59
N THR A 71 0.51 0.80 -1.02
CA THR A 71 1.26 1.82 -1.74
C THR A 71 2.13 1.14 -2.80
N PRO A 72 2.09 1.59 -4.07
CA PRO A 72 3.01 1.07 -5.08
C PRO A 72 4.47 1.18 -4.64
N GLU A 73 5.26 0.12 -4.86
CA GLU A 73 6.61 -0.04 -4.29
C GLU A 73 7.51 1.17 -4.56
N LYS A 74 7.46 1.71 -5.78
CA LYS A 74 8.24 2.90 -6.16
C LYS A 74 7.93 4.12 -5.30
N ILE A 75 6.67 4.32 -4.93
CA ILE A 75 6.25 5.45 -4.08
C ILE A 75 6.70 5.21 -2.64
N ALA A 76 6.52 3.98 -2.13
CA ALA A 76 6.97 3.61 -0.79
C ALA A 76 8.49 3.77 -0.62
N ILE A 77 9.29 3.48 -1.65
CA ILE A 77 10.74 3.77 -1.67
C ILE A 77 11.02 5.27 -1.52
N THR A 78 10.25 6.14 -2.20
CA THR A 78 10.40 7.60 -2.07
C THR A 78 10.09 8.05 -0.64
N HIS A 79 9.02 7.53 -0.02
CA HIS A 79 8.72 7.82 1.38
C HIS A 79 9.87 7.41 2.29
N ALA A 80 10.43 6.21 2.09
CA ALA A 80 11.53 5.72 2.91
C ALA A 80 12.78 6.60 2.81
N LYS A 81 13.09 7.17 1.64
CA LYS A 81 14.24 8.08 1.49
C LYS A 81 14.17 9.35 2.34
N ARG A 82 12.99 9.70 2.88
CA ARG A 82 12.77 10.91 3.68
C ARG A 82 12.99 10.72 5.18
N CYS A 83 13.27 9.50 5.63
CA CYS A 83 13.32 9.18 7.06
C CYS A 83 14.75 9.15 7.67
N GLU A 84 15.80 9.61 6.97
CA GLU A 84 17.19 9.78 7.47
C GLU A 84 17.58 9.09 8.82
N ASN A 85 17.89 7.79 8.80
CA ASN A 85 18.31 7.00 9.99
C ASN A 85 17.35 7.06 11.20
N ALA A 86 16.05 7.18 10.95
CA ALA A 86 15.00 7.22 11.97
C ALA A 86 14.54 5.83 12.46
N THR A 87 13.97 5.82 13.66
CA THR A 87 12.91 4.85 14.02
C THR A 87 11.58 5.32 13.43
N VAL A 88 11.01 4.54 12.53
CA VAL A 88 9.78 4.89 11.80
C VAL A 88 8.58 4.13 12.38
N ILE A 89 7.49 4.83 12.64
CA ILE A 89 6.23 4.22 13.07
C ILE A 89 5.26 4.24 11.89
N ASP A 90 4.98 3.08 11.30
CA ASP A 90 3.93 2.91 10.29
C ASP A 90 2.61 2.61 11.01
N CYS A 91 1.74 3.61 11.12
CA CYS A 91 0.55 3.54 11.97
C CYS A 91 -0.62 2.75 11.37
N PHE A 92 -0.56 2.45 10.07
CA PHE A 92 -1.61 1.75 9.32
C PHE A 92 -0.96 0.80 8.29
N ALA A 93 -0.17 -0.14 8.79
CA ALA A 93 0.81 -0.89 8.00
C ALA A 93 0.18 -1.76 6.89
N GLY A 94 -1.08 -2.17 7.05
CA GLY A 94 -1.76 -3.05 6.10
C GLY A 94 -0.97 -4.34 5.85
N VAL A 95 -0.73 -4.65 4.58
CA VAL A 95 0.07 -5.81 4.14
C VAL A 95 1.59 -5.55 4.12
N GLY A 96 2.05 -4.45 4.73
CA GLY A 96 3.46 -4.15 4.95
C GLY A 96 4.16 -3.35 3.83
N GLY A 97 3.43 -2.80 2.86
CA GLY A 97 4.04 -2.14 1.69
C GLY A 97 5.04 -1.03 2.02
N ASN A 98 4.68 -0.08 2.90
CA ASN A 98 5.59 1.00 3.30
C ASN A 98 6.59 0.52 4.35
N ALA A 99 6.14 -0.21 5.39
CA ALA A 99 7.00 -0.83 6.41
C ALA A 99 8.21 -1.58 5.82
N ILE A 100 8.00 -2.39 4.77
CA ILE A 100 9.08 -3.12 4.07
C ILE A 100 10.11 -2.16 3.47
N GLN A 101 9.68 -1.07 2.85
CA GLN A 101 10.60 -0.12 2.22
C GLN A 101 11.33 0.74 3.26
N PHE A 102 10.69 1.09 4.37
CA PHE A 102 11.36 1.73 5.50
C PHE A 102 12.47 0.82 6.05
N ALA A 103 12.15 -0.45 6.33
CA ALA A 103 13.11 -1.43 6.82
C ALA A 103 14.24 -1.74 5.82
N SER A 104 13.95 -1.71 4.52
CA SER A 104 14.96 -1.89 3.46
C SER A 104 16.01 -0.78 3.41
N MET A 105 15.72 0.39 4.02
CA MET A 105 16.67 1.48 4.20
C MET A 105 17.44 1.40 5.54
N CYS A 106 17.40 0.23 6.20
CA CYS A 106 18.03 -0.05 7.49
C CYS A 106 17.46 0.74 8.67
N TYR A 107 16.21 1.19 8.57
CA TYR A 107 15.50 1.80 9.68
C TYR A 107 14.84 0.73 10.54
N HIS A 108 14.81 0.97 11.85
CA HIS A 108 13.95 0.20 12.72
C HIS A 108 12.50 0.69 12.55
N VAL A 109 11.57 -0.24 12.36
CA VAL A 109 10.18 0.09 12.04
C VAL A 109 9.26 -0.52 13.08
N VAL A 110 8.34 0.28 13.61
CA VAL A 110 7.18 -0.21 14.37
C VAL A 110 5.97 -0.19 13.44
N ALA A 111 5.52 -1.36 13.00
CA ALA A 111 4.42 -1.51 12.06
C ALA A 111 3.13 -1.90 12.79
N ILE A 112 2.17 -0.97 12.85
CA ILE A 112 0.90 -1.14 13.57
C ILE A 112 -0.22 -1.41 12.57
N GLU A 113 -0.98 -2.45 12.80
CA GLU A 113 -2.18 -2.76 12.03
C GLU A 113 -3.24 -3.40 12.94
N ILE A 114 -4.51 -3.00 12.77
CA ILE A 114 -5.59 -3.45 13.64
C ILE A 114 -6.08 -4.86 13.29
N ASP A 115 -5.92 -5.25 12.02
CA ASP A 115 -6.31 -6.56 11.52
C ASP A 115 -5.14 -7.57 11.66
N PRO A 116 -5.26 -8.59 12.54
CA PRO A 116 -4.20 -9.58 12.75
C PRO A 116 -3.85 -10.36 11.47
N LEU A 117 -4.82 -10.58 10.57
CA LEU A 117 -4.56 -11.30 9.32
C LEU A 117 -3.67 -10.48 8.39
N LYS A 118 -3.79 -9.14 8.42
CA LYS A 118 -2.90 -8.26 7.65
C LYS A 118 -1.50 -8.23 8.25
N VAL A 119 -1.38 -8.27 9.57
CA VAL A 119 -0.07 -8.43 10.24
C VAL A 119 0.61 -9.73 9.80
N ASP A 120 -0.09 -10.86 9.78
CA ASP A 120 0.46 -12.13 9.29
C ASP A 120 0.95 -12.03 7.83
N MET A 121 0.20 -11.33 6.98
CA MET A 121 0.60 -11.06 5.59
C MET A 121 1.83 -10.14 5.53
N ALA A 122 1.87 -9.07 6.34
CA ALA A 122 2.98 -8.14 6.41
C ALA A 122 4.27 -8.83 6.85
N ILE A 123 4.21 -9.70 7.87
CA ILE A 123 5.34 -10.53 8.34
C ILE A 123 5.83 -11.43 7.20
N ASN A 124 4.92 -12.15 6.52
CA ASN A 124 5.27 -12.98 5.37
C ASN A 124 5.95 -12.18 4.25
N ASN A 125 5.41 -11.00 3.93
CA ASN A 125 5.93 -10.15 2.88
C ASN A 125 7.31 -9.59 3.26
N ALA A 126 7.51 -9.19 4.51
CA ALA A 126 8.81 -8.75 5.01
C ALA A 126 9.87 -9.85 4.98
N LYS A 127 9.51 -11.11 5.30
CA LYS A 127 10.38 -12.29 5.13
C LYS A 127 10.85 -12.47 3.70
N ILE A 128 9.94 -12.32 2.73
CA ILE A 128 10.30 -12.39 1.31
C ILE A 128 11.32 -11.32 0.99
N TYR A 129 11.11 -10.07 1.43
CA TYR A 129 12.04 -8.97 1.20
C TYR A 129 13.34 -9.07 2.03
N GLY A 130 13.41 -9.95 3.02
CA GLY A 130 14.59 -10.17 3.86
C GLY A 130 14.80 -9.09 4.92
N VAL A 131 13.72 -8.42 5.35
CA VAL A 131 13.77 -7.26 6.27
C VAL A 131 12.91 -7.43 7.52
N GLU A 132 12.37 -8.63 7.76
CA GLU A 132 11.53 -8.91 8.94
C GLU A 132 12.21 -8.50 10.25
N ASP A 133 13.51 -8.80 10.41
CA ASP A 133 14.27 -8.55 11.65
C ASP A 133 14.40 -7.06 12.02
N TYR A 134 14.04 -6.15 11.12
CA TYR A 134 14.05 -4.71 11.35
C TYR A 134 12.67 -4.15 11.70
N ILE A 135 11.62 -4.97 11.72
CA ILE A 135 10.24 -4.55 11.89
C ILE A 135 9.60 -5.21 13.13
N ASP A 136 9.22 -4.39 14.10
CA ASP A 136 8.34 -4.78 15.19
C ASP A 136 6.88 -4.69 14.74
N PHE A 137 6.26 -5.84 14.52
CA PHE A 137 4.84 -5.92 14.13
C PHE A 137 3.93 -5.90 15.36
N ILE A 138 2.96 -4.99 15.38
CA ILE A 138 2.00 -4.83 16.47
C ILE A 138 0.59 -4.94 15.93
N VAL A 139 -0.16 -5.95 16.41
CA VAL A 139 -1.62 -5.98 16.24
C VAL A 139 -2.24 -5.02 17.24
N GLY A 140 -2.84 -3.92 16.77
CA GLY A 140 -3.42 -2.96 17.70
C GLY A 140 -4.06 -1.72 17.05
N ASP A 141 -4.77 -0.98 17.89
CA ASP A 141 -5.35 0.31 17.53
C ASP A 141 -4.30 1.41 17.74
N PHE A 142 -3.83 2.02 16.64
CA PHE A 142 -2.89 3.13 16.67
C PHE A 142 -3.28 4.22 17.66
N PHE A 143 -4.56 4.60 17.75
CA PHE A 143 -4.98 5.70 18.62
C PHE A 143 -4.83 5.37 20.11
N GLN A 144 -4.90 4.09 20.47
CA GLN A 144 -4.69 3.63 21.85
C GLN A 144 -3.20 3.52 22.17
N LEU A 145 -2.39 3.16 21.17
CA LEU A 145 -0.95 2.97 21.34
C LEU A 145 -0.18 4.30 21.31
N ALA A 146 -0.63 5.27 20.51
CA ALA A 146 0.07 6.53 20.24
C ALA A 146 0.66 7.24 21.48
N PRO A 147 -0.05 7.37 22.62
CA PRO A 147 0.51 8.05 23.80
C PRO A 147 1.74 7.37 24.42
N SER A 148 1.97 6.09 24.12
CA SER A 148 3.07 5.29 24.66
C SER A 148 4.24 5.08 23.69
N LEU A 149 4.03 5.41 22.41
CA LEU A 149 5.00 5.20 21.35
C LEU A 149 6.09 6.28 21.40
N LYS A 150 7.30 5.90 20.97
CA LYS A 150 8.43 6.80 20.75
C LYS A 150 9.08 6.43 19.44
N GLY A 151 9.23 7.40 18.55
CA GLY A 151 9.87 7.23 17.25
C GLY A 151 10.18 8.58 16.65
N ASP A 152 11.10 8.60 15.68
CA ASP A 152 11.60 9.84 15.11
C ASP A 152 10.68 10.35 14.00
N VAL A 153 10.06 9.43 13.25
CA VAL A 153 9.12 9.71 12.14
C VAL A 153 7.86 8.88 12.27
N VAL A 154 6.70 9.49 12.02
CA VAL A 154 5.41 8.81 11.92
C VAL A 154 4.94 8.81 10.46
N PHE A 155 4.60 7.63 9.94
CA PHE A 155 4.00 7.46 8.63
C PHE A 155 2.51 7.13 8.77
N LEU A 156 1.68 7.87 8.03
CA LEU A 156 0.23 7.79 8.05
C LEU A 156 -0.30 7.46 6.66
N SER A 157 -0.85 6.25 6.50
CA SER A 157 -1.61 5.85 5.31
C SER A 157 -2.97 5.26 5.74
N PRO A 158 -3.84 6.06 6.37
CA PRO A 158 -5.12 5.59 6.88
C PRO A 158 -6.06 5.09 5.76
N PRO A 159 -7.07 4.27 6.06
CA PRO A 159 -8.07 3.88 5.08
C PRO A 159 -8.82 5.06 4.44
N TRP A 160 -8.84 5.10 3.10
CA TRP A 160 -9.54 6.13 2.31
C TRP A 160 -10.99 5.78 1.94
N GLY A 161 -11.53 4.67 2.44
CA GLY A 161 -12.85 4.15 2.05
C GLY A 161 -12.85 3.22 0.83
N GLY A 162 -11.69 2.71 0.43
CA GLY A 162 -11.55 1.77 -0.70
C GLY A 162 -11.73 2.43 -2.07
N PRO A 163 -11.80 1.68 -3.18
CA PRO A 163 -11.74 2.23 -4.54
C PRO A 163 -12.82 3.25 -4.91
N SER A 164 -13.86 3.40 -4.10
CA SER A 164 -14.97 4.35 -4.22
C SER A 164 -14.57 5.79 -3.89
N TYR A 165 -13.45 6.03 -3.18
CA TYR A 165 -12.97 7.39 -2.85
C TYR A 165 -12.84 8.30 -4.09
N LYS A 166 -12.55 7.70 -5.26
CA LYS A 166 -12.41 8.39 -6.55
C LYS A 166 -13.71 9.02 -7.06
N TRP A 167 -14.86 8.63 -6.52
CA TRP A 167 -16.16 9.18 -6.88
C TRP A 167 -16.47 10.47 -6.12
N VAL A 168 -15.73 10.75 -5.05
CA VAL A 168 -15.80 12.01 -4.34
C VAL A 168 -15.06 13.07 -5.15
N LYS A 169 -15.71 14.19 -5.49
CA LYS A 169 -15.09 15.25 -6.30
C LYS A 169 -13.91 15.91 -5.56
N LYS A 170 -14.09 16.19 -4.27
CA LYS A 170 -13.11 16.79 -3.37
C LYS A 170 -13.13 16.00 -2.06
N PHE A 171 -12.06 15.27 -1.78
CA PHE A 171 -11.97 14.38 -0.63
C PHE A 171 -11.53 15.18 0.60
N THR A 172 -12.43 15.43 1.54
CA THR A 172 -12.11 16.13 2.80
C THR A 172 -11.52 15.19 3.83
N LEU A 173 -10.74 15.71 4.77
CA LEU A 173 -10.09 14.94 5.83
C LEU A 173 -11.10 14.22 6.75
N ASP A 174 -12.33 14.70 6.84
CA ASP A 174 -13.44 14.06 7.59
C ASP A 174 -13.84 12.68 7.05
N LEU A 175 -13.50 12.40 5.79
CA LEU A 175 -13.81 11.14 5.13
C LEU A 175 -12.81 10.03 5.47
N LEU A 176 -11.68 10.37 6.09
CA LEU A 176 -10.73 9.37 6.56
C LEU A 176 -11.35 8.50 7.66
N LYS A 177 -10.78 7.30 7.78
CA LYS A 177 -11.18 6.31 8.78
C LYS A 177 -9.92 5.81 9.52
N PRO A 178 -10.07 5.29 10.76
CA PRO A 178 -11.32 5.20 11.53
C PRO A 178 -11.75 6.53 12.18
N LYS A 179 -10.89 7.54 12.20
CA LYS A 179 -11.19 8.92 12.62
C LYS A 179 -10.88 9.90 11.49
N ASP A 180 -11.30 11.15 11.64
CA ASP A 180 -10.96 12.22 10.69
C ASP A 180 -9.45 12.51 10.67
N GLY A 181 -9.01 13.19 9.61
CA GLY A 181 -7.59 13.50 9.40
C GLY A 181 -6.98 14.41 10.47
N TYR A 182 -7.75 15.29 11.11
CA TYR A 182 -7.24 16.14 12.18
C TYR A 182 -6.94 15.31 13.43
N ALA A 183 -7.86 14.41 13.82
CA ALA A 183 -7.66 13.49 14.94
C ALA A 183 -6.52 12.50 14.69
N ILE A 184 -6.37 11.99 13.46
CA ILE A 184 -5.23 11.16 13.05
C ILE A 184 -3.92 11.94 13.21
N PHE A 185 -3.87 13.16 12.69
CA PHE A 185 -2.67 13.98 12.72
C PHE A 185 -2.27 14.40 14.14
N GLN A 186 -3.23 14.75 14.99
CA GLN A 186 -2.98 15.07 16.41
C GLN A 186 -2.45 13.86 17.19
N ALA A 187 -2.97 12.65 16.92
CA ALA A 187 -2.44 11.44 17.52
C ALA A 187 -0.98 11.19 17.12
N ALA A 188 -0.63 11.45 15.85
CA ALA A 188 0.76 11.38 15.38
C ALA A 188 1.66 12.46 16.01
N GLN A 189 1.17 13.70 16.14
CA GLN A 189 1.91 14.79 16.78
C GLN A 189 2.27 14.52 18.25
N ALA A 190 1.46 13.71 18.95
CA ALA A 190 1.77 13.30 20.31
C ALA A 190 3.06 12.45 20.40
N ILE A 191 3.51 11.89 19.28
CA ILE A 191 4.74 11.08 19.17
C ILE A 191 5.91 11.94 18.67
N THR A 192 5.73 12.63 17.53
CA THR A 192 6.80 13.41 16.86
C THR A 192 6.21 14.49 15.94
N PRO A 193 6.89 15.64 15.74
CA PRO A 193 6.51 16.62 14.72
C PRO A 193 6.85 16.18 13.29
N ASN A 194 7.63 15.10 13.11
CA ASN A 194 8.07 14.61 11.80
C ASN A 194 7.07 13.58 11.27
N ILE A 195 6.15 14.04 10.42
CA ILE A 195 5.01 13.23 9.98
C ILE A 195 5.00 13.16 8.45
N ILE A 196 4.79 11.96 7.91
CA ILE A 196 4.58 11.72 6.49
C ILE A 196 3.16 11.17 6.32
N MET A 197 2.33 11.84 5.52
CA MET A 197 0.93 11.46 5.33
C MET A 197 0.65 11.18 3.85
N PHE A 198 0.28 9.95 3.52
CA PHE A 198 -0.09 9.53 2.17
C PHE A 198 -1.61 9.54 1.97
N LEU A 199 -2.08 10.34 1.02
CA LEU A 199 -3.46 10.77 0.88
C LEU A 199 -4.03 10.54 -0.53
N PRO A 200 -5.37 10.50 -0.65
CA PRO A 200 -6.04 10.44 -1.95
C PRO A 200 -5.61 11.55 -2.90
N ARG A 201 -5.47 11.22 -4.19
CA ARG A 201 -5.13 12.18 -5.25
C ARG A 201 -6.11 13.36 -5.45
N ASN A 202 -7.29 13.27 -4.85
CA ASN A 202 -8.37 14.26 -4.90
C ASN A 202 -8.62 14.91 -3.54
N VAL A 203 -7.66 14.83 -2.61
CA VAL A 203 -7.74 15.43 -1.28
C VAL A 203 -7.86 16.94 -1.35
N ASP A 204 -8.60 17.53 -0.41
CA ASP A 204 -8.66 18.97 -0.21
C ASP A 204 -7.33 19.50 0.33
N LEU A 205 -6.49 20.05 -0.56
CA LEU A 205 -5.17 20.56 -0.18
C LEU A 205 -5.26 21.71 0.83
N LEU A 206 -6.35 22.48 0.88
CA LEU A 206 -6.51 23.53 1.87
C LEU A 206 -6.63 22.96 3.29
N GLN A 207 -7.43 21.90 3.47
CA GLN A 207 -7.52 21.22 4.77
C GLN A 207 -6.20 20.53 5.16
N VAL A 208 -5.44 20.05 4.17
CA VAL A 208 -4.13 19.45 4.41
C VAL A 208 -3.13 20.51 4.89
N GLU A 209 -3.10 21.68 4.26
CA GLU A 209 -2.26 22.80 4.69
C GLU A 209 -2.64 23.30 6.09
N GLU A 210 -3.94 23.29 6.43
CA GLU A 210 -4.42 23.65 7.77
C GLU A 210 -3.80 22.80 8.89
N LEU A 211 -3.43 21.54 8.61
CA LEU A 211 -2.84 20.65 9.61
C LEU A 211 -1.55 21.22 10.21
N CYS A 212 -0.74 21.95 9.44
CA CYS A 212 0.53 22.48 9.95
C CYS A 212 0.34 23.47 11.12
N TRP A 213 -0.80 24.15 11.16
CA TRP A 213 -1.18 25.13 12.19
C TRP A 213 -1.70 24.49 13.49
N LEU A 214 -1.90 23.17 13.53
CA LEU A 214 -2.25 22.47 14.77
C LEU A 214 -1.08 22.39 15.75
N SER A 215 0.15 22.64 15.29
CA SER A 215 1.34 22.78 16.13
C SER A 215 1.65 24.25 16.44
N SER A 216 2.32 24.50 17.57
CA SER A 216 2.89 25.80 17.92
C SER A 216 4.37 25.65 18.28
N PRO A 217 5.31 26.17 17.46
CA PRO A 217 5.08 26.87 16.19
C PRO A 217 4.51 25.96 15.08
N PRO A 218 3.92 26.53 14.00
CA PRO A 218 3.44 25.76 12.87
C PRO A 218 4.55 24.92 12.23
N LEU A 219 4.22 23.72 11.78
CA LEU A 219 5.19 22.82 11.14
C LEU A 219 5.51 23.30 9.71
N GLN A 220 6.74 23.05 9.26
CA GLN A 220 7.05 23.12 7.83
C GLN A 220 6.25 22.05 7.09
N VAL A 221 5.81 22.36 5.87
CA VAL A 221 5.01 21.46 5.03
C VAL A 221 5.57 21.41 3.61
N GLU A 222 5.72 20.19 3.07
CA GLU A 222 6.02 19.94 1.66
C GLU A 222 4.96 18.99 1.09
N ILE A 223 4.43 19.30 -0.09
CA ILE A 223 3.40 18.49 -0.76
C ILE A 223 3.98 17.92 -2.05
N GLU A 224 3.91 16.60 -2.21
CA GLU A 224 4.42 15.86 -3.36
C GLU A 224 3.29 15.07 -4.04
N GLU A 225 3.15 15.21 -5.35
CA GLU A 225 2.26 14.36 -6.15
C GLU A 225 2.96 13.07 -6.58
N ASN A 226 2.31 11.92 -6.36
CA ASN A 226 2.92 10.62 -6.61
C ASN A 226 2.42 9.96 -7.89
N TYR A 227 3.34 9.66 -8.81
CA TYR A 227 3.02 9.09 -10.12
C TYR A 227 3.57 7.68 -10.33
N VAL A 228 2.75 6.81 -10.93
CA VAL A 228 3.18 5.51 -11.48
C VAL A 228 2.73 5.41 -12.92
N ARG A 229 3.68 5.22 -13.85
CA ARG A 229 3.41 5.18 -15.30
C ARG A 229 2.56 6.37 -15.77
N SER A 230 2.95 7.58 -15.34
CA SER A 230 2.25 8.85 -15.61
C SER A 230 0.84 8.98 -15.04
N ASN A 231 0.38 8.03 -14.22
CA ASN A 231 -0.91 8.13 -13.54
C ASN A 231 -0.69 8.62 -12.10
N LEU A 232 -1.38 9.70 -11.74
CA LEU A 232 -1.42 10.19 -10.36
C LEU A 232 -2.08 9.15 -9.45
N LYS A 233 -1.35 8.70 -8.43
CA LYS A 233 -1.80 7.67 -7.48
C LYS A 233 -2.33 8.29 -6.19
N GLY A 234 -1.64 9.29 -5.66
CA GLY A 234 -1.96 9.97 -4.41
C GLY A 234 -1.07 11.20 -4.21
N VAL A 235 -1.29 11.89 -3.11
CA VAL A 235 -0.48 13.03 -2.64
C VAL A 235 0.22 12.61 -1.36
N THR A 236 1.51 12.90 -1.23
CA THR A 236 2.26 12.74 0.02
C THR A 236 2.52 14.10 0.61
N VAL A 237 2.31 14.23 1.90
CA VAL A 237 2.53 15.46 2.64
C VAL A 237 3.55 15.18 3.71
N TYR A 238 4.64 15.94 3.69
CA TYR A 238 5.73 15.85 4.64
C TYR A 238 5.61 17.02 5.60
N PHE A 239 5.77 16.75 6.90
CA PHE A 239 5.69 17.75 7.96
C PHE A 239 6.96 17.74 8.82
N GLY A 240 7.28 18.91 9.39
CA GLY A 240 8.42 19.05 10.30
C GLY A 240 9.75 18.82 9.57
N GLY A 241 10.65 18.05 10.16
CA GLY A 241 11.97 17.74 9.59
C GLY A 241 11.91 16.99 8.26
N THR A 242 10.83 16.24 7.99
CA THR A 242 10.68 15.47 6.73
C THR A 242 10.39 16.34 5.50
N ALA A 243 9.95 17.59 5.71
CA ALA A 243 9.67 18.56 4.65
C ALA A 243 10.91 19.29 4.11
N ALA A 244 12.05 19.21 4.81
CA ALA A 244 13.23 20.04 4.53
C ALA A 244 14.40 19.29 3.87
N SER A 245 14.30 17.98 3.69
CA SER A 245 15.41 17.13 3.22
C SER A 245 15.78 17.28 1.73
N SER A 246 15.28 18.31 1.05
CA SER A 246 15.50 18.57 -0.38
C SER A 246 16.68 19.53 -0.67
N GLN A 247 17.45 19.97 0.34
CA GLN A 247 18.62 20.83 0.13
C GLN A 247 19.88 20.30 0.83
N CYS A 248 20.44 19.19 0.36
CA CYS A 248 21.87 18.94 0.49
C CYS A 248 22.34 18.03 -0.63
N GLY A 249 22.80 18.61 -1.74
CA GLY A 249 23.19 17.85 -2.93
C GLY A 249 23.77 18.66 -4.07
N SER A 250 24.54 19.71 -3.77
CA SER A 250 25.49 20.31 -4.72
C SER A 250 26.56 21.09 -3.94
N SER A 251 27.68 20.41 -3.70
CA SER A 251 28.98 20.99 -3.36
C SER A 251 30.03 20.18 -4.09
#